data_AF-A0A7W9W8T4-F1
#
_entry.id   AF-A0A7W9W8T4-F1
#
_cell.length_a   1.000
_cell.length_b   1.000
_cell.length_c   1.000
_cell.angle_alpha   90.00
_cell.angle_beta   90.00
_cell.angle_gamma   90.00
#
_symmetry.space_group_name_H-M   'P 1'
#
loop_
_entity.id
_entity.type
_entity.pdbx_description
1 polymer ?
#
loop_
_entity_poly.entity_id
_entity_poly.type
_entity_poly.pdbx_seq_one_letter_code
_entity_poly.pdbx_strand_id
1 'polypeptide(L)'
;MLHQFDHRFATYEGSVDDEDAETRPVTLEEKRDPNYRVRPRYWVERDAVIAKVARVPSPLLSLVKAQDHPGIRRMLLDWLGGHCLNRGDAGDVAKAKLGEEIVQARAGSLFASLQSDAIDYITKQAGYRAMEREFPLTDSEAVCIADAFATEDAAKKEVMLLETAAMLVECRIPKWLIGFRNNARNTDVRTGIFTILPLSGVGNSSPLIDFSESDAKKSAIFLANLNSLVQDFIMRQKVGGPNLNFFYIKQLAVLPPQAYEKDDFEYIGSRVLELVYTSWEMQDFAIQMGFDGPPFVWDEDRRALLKAELDAYFARLYGLTRKQLRYILDPNGLSDAELINILDPEEDPTCSGPHLLPAEPTTTFPGETFRVLKQNDEKEFGEYRTRRLVLEAWARLEVEFGPVVPRDYHELLPPPVVPVAGTVTSRKPNSQRGRPKKSLSEQDQTLKMGIEP
;
A
#
# COMPACT_ATOMS: atom_id res chain seq x y z
N MET A 1 -12.35 6.02 -8.95
CA MET A 1 -12.74 6.02 -7.52
C MET A 1 -11.69 6.60 -6.59
N LEU A 2 -10.38 6.49 -6.90
CA LEU A 2 -9.33 7.17 -6.11
C LEU A 2 -8.50 8.14 -6.96
N HIS A 3 -7.88 9.12 -6.30
CA HIS A 3 -6.88 10.03 -6.86
C HIS A 3 -5.76 10.27 -5.83
N GLN A 4 -4.70 10.99 -6.22
CA GLN A 4 -3.56 11.27 -5.33
C GLN A 4 -4.02 11.90 -4.01
N PHE A 5 -3.73 11.21 -2.90
CA PHE A 5 -4.13 11.58 -1.54
C PHE A 5 -5.64 11.80 -1.37
N ASP A 6 -6.46 11.16 -2.20
CA ASP A 6 -7.91 11.32 -2.21
C ASP A 6 -8.62 9.97 -2.35
N HIS A 7 -9.12 9.48 -1.21
CA HIS A 7 -9.95 8.28 -1.13
C HIS A 7 -11.41 8.53 -1.51
N ARG A 8 -11.85 9.78 -1.66
CA ARG A 8 -13.23 10.21 -1.97
C ARG A 8 -13.32 10.88 -3.34
N PHE A 9 -12.55 10.41 -4.32
CA PHE A 9 -12.47 11.08 -5.62
C PHE A 9 -13.78 10.97 -6.43
N ALA A 10 -14.44 9.82 -6.37
CA ALA A 10 -15.68 9.57 -7.11
C ALA A 10 -16.65 8.69 -6.30
N THR A 11 -17.94 8.83 -6.58
CA THR A 11 -19.04 8.08 -5.97
C THR A 11 -19.91 7.44 -7.05
N TYR A 12 -20.61 6.35 -6.70
CA TYR A 12 -21.69 5.81 -7.53
C TYR A 12 -23.00 6.57 -7.33
N GLU A 13 -23.80 6.63 -8.39
CA GLU A 13 -25.20 7.08 -8.39
C GLU A 13 -26.15 5.93 -8.70
N GLY A 14 -27.43 6.08 -8.35
CA GLY A 14 -28.44 5.03 -8.49
C GLY A 14 -28.58 4.13 -7.25
N SER A 15 -29.30 3.02 -7.42
CA SER A 15 -29.44 2.01 -6.38
C SER A 15 -28.15 1.19 -6.22
N VAL A 16 -27.87 0.77 -4.98
CA VAL A 16 -26.81 -0.21 -4.72
C VAL A 16 -27.19 -1.53 -5.40
N ASP A 17 -26.16 -2.26 -5.85
CA ASP A 17 -26.28 -3.52 -6.60
C ASP A 17 -26.85 -3.37 -8.02
N ASP A 18 -26.91 -2.15 -8.55
CA ASP A 18 -27.22 -1.88 -9.94
C ASP A 18 -25.99 -2.09 -10.83
N GLU A 19 -26.15 -2.90 -11.89
CA GLU A 19 -25.08 -3.16 -12.84
C GLU A 19 -24.79 -1.96 -13.74
N ASP A 20 -25.79 -1.10 -13.94
CA ASP A 20 -25.76 0.10 -14.77
C ASP A 20 -25.48 1.37 -13.94
N ALA A 21 -25.14 1.21 -12.65
CA ALA A 21 -24.79 2.33 -11.78
C ALA A 21 -23.68 3.19 -12.38
N GLU A 22 -23.99 4.46 -12.64
CA GLU A 22 -23.04 5.43 -13.15
C GLU A 22 -22.13 5.95 -12.03
N THR A 23 -20.98 6.49 -12.42
CA THR A 23 -20.04 7.14 -11.49
C THR A 23 -19.92 8.61 -11.79
N ARG A 24 -19.86 9.43 -10.75
CA ARG A 24 -19.51 10.85 -10.87
C ARG A 24 -18.39 11.25 -9.92
N PRO A 25 -17.66 12.34 -10.23
CA PRO A 25 -16.80 12.98 -9.24
C PRO A 25 -17.59 13.42 -8.00
N VAL A 26 -16.95 13.33 -6.83
CA VAL A 26 -17.48 13.95 -5.62
C VAL A 26 -17.33 15.46 -5.72
N THR A 27 -18.41 16.19 -5.45
CA THR A 27 -18.44 17.66 -5.54
C THR A 27 -17.60 18.31 -4.44
N LEU A 28 -17.21 19.58 -4.62
CA LEU A 28 -16.44 20.32 -3.62
C LEU A 28 -17.17 20.44 -2.28
N GLU A 29 -18.50 20.65 -2.30
CA GLU A 29 -19.32 20.73 -1.09
C GLU A 29 -19.32 19.39 -0.33
N GLU A 30 -19.51 18.28 -1.03
CA GLU A 30 -19.42 16.93 -0.45
C GLU A 30 -18.02 16.65 0.11
N LYS A 31 -16.94 17.07 -0.58
CA LYS A 31 -15.57 16.89 -0.07
C LYS A 31 -15.31 17.70 1.19
N ARG A 32 -15.93 18.87 1.33
CA ARG A 32 -15.81 19.74 2.51
C ARG A 32 -16.57 19.20 3.72
N ASP A 33 -17.55 18.33 3.53
CA ASP A 33 -18.21 17.61 4.62
C ASP A 33 -17.33 16.44 5.10
N PRO A 34 -16.82 16.47 6.35
CA PRO A 34 -16.00 15.38 6.90
C PRO A 34 -16.79 14.09 7.17
N ASN A 35 -18.13 14.13 7.12
CA ASN A 35 -18.99 12.97 7.30
C ASN A 35 -19.43 12.33 5.98
N TYR A 36 -19.18 13.01 4.85
CA TYR A 36 -19.52 12.48 3.55
C TYR A 36 -18.70 11.23 3.24
N ARG A 37 -19.42 10.15 2.87
CA ARG A 37 -18.86 8.87 2.45
C ARG A 37 -19.23 8.58 1.00
N VAL A 38 -18.26 8.07 0.25
CA VAL A 38 -18.52 7.60 -1.12
C VAL A 38 -19.46 6.41 -1.11
N ARG A 39 -20.41 6.38 -2.05
CA ARG A 39 -21.29 5.23 -2.23
C ARG A 39 -20.59 4.17 -3.07
N PRO A 40 -20.53 2.91 -2.60
CA PRO A 40 -20.01 1.81 -3.40
C PRO A 40 -21.05 1.36 -4.43
N ARG A 41 -20.62 0.62 -5.45
CA ARG A 41 -21.54 -0.04 -6.39
C ARG A 41 -22.35 -1.15 -5.71
N TYR A 42 -21.71 -1.91 -4.83
CA TYR A 42 -22.30 -3.03 -4.09
C TYR A 42 -21.60 -3.21 -2.74
N TRP A 43 -22.27 -3.88 -1.81
CA TRP A 43 -21.70 -4.22 -0.51
C TRP A 43 -20.96 -5.56 -0.54
N VAL A 44 -19.94 -5.69 0.30
CA VAL A 44 -19.20 -6.94 0.50
C VAL A 44 -19.32 -7.32 1.97
N GLU A 45 -19.54 -8.60 2.24
CA GLU A 45 -19.57 -9.15 3.60
C GLU A 45 -18.28 -8.79 4.35
N ARG A 46 -18.42 -8.17 5.53
CA ARG A 46 -17.31 -7.74 6.40
C ARG A 46 -16.30 -8.86 6.59
N ASP A 47 -16.83 -10.03 6.86
CA ASP A 47 -16.14 -11.27 7.08
C ASP A 47 -15.28 -11.75 5.91
N ALA A 48 -15.72 -11.49 4.66
CA ALA A 48 -14.95 -11.79 3.47
C ALA A 48 -13.78 -10.81 3.31
N VAL A 49 -13.95 -9.55 3.75
CA VAL A 49 -12.88 -8.54 3.79
C VAL A 49 -11.85 -8.93 4.84
N ILE A 50 -12.26 -9.22 6.08
CA ILE A 50 -11.36 -9.62 7.18
C ILE A 50 -10.52 -10.84 6.78
N ALA A 51 -11.14 -11.85 6.15
CA ALA A 51 -10.43 -13.04 5.67
C ALA A 51 -9.28 -12.75 4.68
N LYS A 52 -9.32 -11.59 4.01
CA LYS A 52 -8.33 -11.18 3.01
C LYS A 52 -7.26 -10.24 3.56
N VAL A 53 -7.59 -9.44 4.57
CA VAL A 53 -6.71 -8.36 5.05
C VAL A 53 -6.16 -8.58 6.45
N ALA A 54 -6.77 -9.41 7.28
CA ALA A 54 -6.27 -9.68 8.62
C ALA A 54 -4.91 -10.38 8.54
N ARG A 55 -3.91 -9.85 9.25
CA ARG A 55 -2.53 -10.38 9.26
C ARG A 55 -2.38 -11.58 10.19
N VAL A 56 -3.13 -12.64 9.89
CA VAL A 56 -3.17 -13.89 10.63
C VAL A 56 -3.02 -15.10 9.69
N PRO A 57 -2.61 -16.27 10.20
CA PRO A 57 -2.62 -17.50 9.41
C PRO A 57 -4.01 -17.75 8.79
N SER A 58 -4.06 -18.01 7.47
CA SER A 58 -5.31 -17.99 6.70
C SER A 58 -6.47 -18.85 7.25
N PRO A 59 -6.24 -20.03 7.88
CA PRO A 59 -7.35 -20.80 8.44
C PRO A 59 -7.95 -20.21 9.72
N LEU A 60 -7.24 -19.32 10.44
CA LEU A 60 -7.61 -18.91 11.80
C LEU A 60 -9.01 -18.30 11.87
N LEU A 61 -9.37 -17.39 10.96
CA LEU A 61 -10.71 -16.80 10.93
C LEU A 61 -11.80 -17.86 10.70
N SER A 62 -11.59 -18.81 9.79
CA SER A 62 -12.57 -19.87 9.55
C SER A 62 -12.74 -20.80 10.76
N LEU A 63 -11.65 -21.07 11.49
CA LEU A 63 -11.67 -21.88 12.70
C LEU A 63 -12.42 -21.16 13.84
N VAL A 64 -12.17 -19.86 14.03
CA VAL A 64 -12.88 -19.02 15.01
C VAL A 64 -14.37 -19.00 14.72
N LYS A 65 -14.78 -18.80 13.45
CA LYS A 65 -16.20 -18.80 13.07
C LYS A 65 -16.90 -20.13 13.28
N ALA A 66 -16.20 -21.22 12.97
CA ALA A 66 -16.72 -22.57 13.17
C ALA A 66 -16.69 -23.00 14.64
N GLN A 67 -16.09 -22.20 15.53
CA GLN A 67 -15.79 -22.57 16.92
C GLN A 67 -15.06 -23.93 16.99
N ASP A 68 -14.15 -24.18 16.04
CA ASP A 68 -13.36 -25.41 15.97
C ASP A 68 -12.25 -25.37 17.01
N HIS A 69 -12.59 -25.64 18.28
CA HIS A 69 -11.64 -25.59 19.40
C HIS A 69 -10.38 -26.44 19.15
N PRO A 70 -10.45 -27.69 18.65
CA PRO A 70 -9.25 -28.45 18.29
C PRO A 70 -8.36 -27.77 17.25
N GLY A 71 -8.96 -27.21 16.20
CA GLY A 71 -8.24 -26.50 15.14
C GLY A 71 -7.59 -25.21 15.65
N ILE A 72 -8.31 -24.41 16.43
CA ILE A 72 -7.80 -23.18 17.06
C ILE A 72 -6.62 -23.49 17.98
N ARG A 73 -6.79 -24.46 18.88
CA ARG A 73 -5.75 -24.90 19.81
C ARG A 73 -4.48 -25.27 19.06
N ARG A 74 -4.61 -26.09 18.01
CA ARG A 74 -3.47 -26.47 17.17
C ARG A 74 -2.81 -25.28 16.50
N MET A 75 -3.60 -24.37 15.91
CA MET A 75 -3.08 -23.20 15.20
C MET A 75 -2.28 -22.29 16.13
N LEU A 76 -2.86 -21.93 17.28
CA LEU A 76 -2.21 -21.05 18.26
C LEU A 76 -0.92 -21.68 18.82
N LEU A 77 -0.93 -23.00 19.03
CA LEU A 77 0.23 -23.74 19.51
C LEU A 77 1.35 -23.80 18.46
N ASP A 78 1.00 -24.05 17.20
CA ASP A 78 1.94 -24.04 16.07
C ASP A 78 2.52 -22.62 15.88
N TRP A 79 1.72 -21.58 16.11
CA TRP A 79 2.13 -20.16 16.00
C TRP A 79 3.09 -19.75 17.12
N LEU A 80 2.72 -20.03 18.38
CA LEU A 80 3.55 -19.79 19.56
C LEU A 80 4.86 -20.61 19.49
N GLY A 81 4.80 -21.85 19.03
CA GLY A 81 5.99 -22.68 18.80
C GLY A 81 6.95 -22.06 17.77
N GLY A 82 6.42 -21.52 16.67
CA GLY A 82 7.20 -20.77 15.68
C GLY A 82 7.89 -19.54 16.27
N HIS A 83 7.17 -18.78 17.10
CA HIS A 83 7.68 -17.59 17.80
C HIS A 83 8.89 -17.91 18.67
N CYS A 84 8.78 -18.91 19.55
CA CYS A 84 9.87 -19.35 20.42
C CYS A 84 11.08 -19.86 19.62
N LEU A 85 10.84 -20.65 18.56
CA LEU A 85 11.90 -21.21 17.73
C LEU A 85 12.68 -20.16 16.94
N ASN A 86 12.01 -19.10 16.46
CA ASN A 86 12.64 -18.06 15.62
C ASN A 86 13.48 -17.07 16.41
N ARG A 87 13.12 -16.76 17.66
CA ARG A 87 13.86 -15.80 18.50
C ARG A 87 15.11 -16.35 19.17
N GLY A 88 15.33 -17.68 19.10
CA GLY A 88 16.45 -18.31 19.79
C GLY A 88 16.31 -18.31 21.32
N ASP A 89 15.17 -17.87 21.85
CA ASP A 89 14.78 -17.97 23.26
C ASP A 89 14.49 -19.44 23.60
N ALA A 90 15.57 -20.17 23.75
CA ALA A 90 15.64 -21.49 24.31
C ALA A 90 15.68 -21.45 25.86
N GLY A 91 15.07 -20.43 26.48
CA GLY A 91 15.03 -20.21 27.94
C GLY A 91 13.96 -21.05 28.66
N ASP A 92 14.42 -22.17 29.20
CA ASP A 92 13.95 -23.10 30.26
C ASP A 92 12.54 -23.11 30.90
N VAL A 93 11.57 -22.24 30.58
CA VAL A 93 10.21 -22.33 31.17
C VAL A 93 9.13 -22.66 30.12
N ALA A 94 9.28 -22.13 28.90
CA ALA A 94 8.34 -22.42 27.80
C ALA A 94 8.49 -23.84 27.22
N LYS A 95 9.70 -24.43 27.25
CA LYS A 95 9.94 -25.80 26.72
C LYS A 95 9.24 -26.90 27.52
N ALA A 96 9.14 -26.76 28.84
CA ALA A 96 8.58 -27.80 29.72
C ALA A 96 7.05 -27.85 29.65
N LYS A 97 6.37 -26.70 29.79
CA LYS A 97 4.90 -26.62 29.73
C LYS A 97 4.33 -26.77 28.32
N LEU A 98 4.98 -26.19 27.30
CA LEU A 98 4.54 -26.33 25.90
C LEU A 98 4.73 -27.77 25.41
N GLY A 99 5.80 -28.45 25.82
CA GLY A 99 6.05 -29.86 25.52
C GLY A 99 5.03 -30.79 26.18
N GLU A 100 4.74 -30.61 27.48
CA GLU A 100 3.75 -31.41 28.20
C GLU A 100 2.33 -31.23 27.65
N GLU A 101 1.93 -29.99 27.30
CA GLU A 101 0.60 -29.73 26.75
C GLU A 101 0.44 -30.15 25.28
N ILE A 102 1.48 -30.05 24.44
CA ILE A 102 1.47 -30.61 23.07
C ILE A 102 1.27 -32.12 23.11
N VAL A 103 1.94 -32.80 24.05
CA VAL A 103 1.85 -34.26 24.23
C VAL A 103 0.47 -34.65 24.78
N GLN A 104 -0.06 -33.94 25.78
CA GLN A 104 -1.38 -34.23 26.35
C GLN A 104 -2.55 -33.88 25.41
N ALA A 105 -2.48 -32.76 24.68
CA ALA A 105 -3.56 -32.32 23.78
C ALA A 105 -3.73 -33.23 22.54
N ARG A 106 -2.74 -34.09 22.23
CA ARG A 106 -2.78 -35.01 21.07
C ARG A 106 -2.74 -36.49 21.46
N ALA A 107 -2.56 -36.82 22.74
CA ALA A 107 -2.62 -38.19 23.26
C ALA A 107 -4.05 -38.57 23.67
N GLY A 108 -4.96 -38.67 22.69
CA GLY A 108 -6.14 -39.52 22.87
C GLY A 108 -5.71 -40.99 22.90
N SER A 109 -5.44 -41.54 24.09
CA SER A 109 -5.21 -42.97 24.43
C SER A 109 -4.23 -43.84 23.62
N LEU A 110 -3.67 -43.37 22.49
CA LEU A 110 -3.00 -44.25 21.52
C LEU A 110 -1.47 -44.15 21.47
N PHE A 111 -0.84 -43.38 22.35
CA PHE A 111 0.61 -43.10 22.30
C PHE A 111 1.34 -43.38 23.61
N ALA A 112 0.88 -44.39 24.37
CA ALA A 112 1.70 -44.96 25.45
C ALA A 112 2.89 -45.80 24.91
N SER A 113 2.96 -46.04 23.60
CA SER A 113 4.07 -46.74 22.96
C SER A 113 4.46 -46.00 21.68
N LEU A 114 5.53 -45.21 21.75
CA LEU A 114 6.52 -44.98 20.67
C LEU A 114 7.41 -43.79 21.07
N GLN A 115 8.45 -44.08 21.85
CA GLN A 115 9.61 -43.21 21.99
C GLN A 115 10.41 -43.27 20.67
N SER A 116 10.01 -42.48 19.68
CA SER A 116 10.82 -42.16 18.49
C SER A 116 10.24 -40.98 17.68
N ASP A 117 8.92 -40.79 17.70
CA ASP A 117 8.25 -39.90 16.74
C ASP A 117 8.11 -38.43 17.19
N ALA A 118 8.33 -38.14 18.49
CA ALA A 118 8.33 -36.78 19.02
C ALA A 118 9.52 -35.94 18.50
N ILE A 119 10.64 -36.61 18.22
CA ILE A 119 11.85 -36.00 17.66
C ILE A 119 11.64 -35.70 16.17
N ASP A 120 10.93 -36.57 15.44
CA ASP A 120 10.65 -36.38 14.01
C ASP A 120 9.58 -35.30 13.74
N TYR A 121 8.69 -35.05 14.71
CA TYR A 121 7.74 -33.93 14.71
C TYR A 121 8.43 -32.58 14.96
N ILE A 122 9.45 -32.55 15.82
CA ILE A 122 10.33 -31.38 15.96
C ILE A 122 11.04 -31.12 14.63
N THR A 123 11.39 -32.13 13.83
CA THR A 123 12.03 -31.97 12.50
C THR A 123 11.13 -31.32 11.43
N LYS A 124 9.81 -31.19 11.63
CA LYS A 124 8.92 -30.37 10.76
C LYS A 124 9.04 -28.84 11.01
N GLN A 125 10.17 -28.38 11.58
CA GLN A 125 10.47 -26.97 11.92
C GLN A 125 10.22 -25.96 10.79
N ALA A 126 10.32 -26.37 9.52
CA ALA A 126 10.22 -25.44 8.40
C ALA A 126 8.84 -24.76 8.31
N GLY A 127 7.75 -25.48 8.58
CA GLY A 127 6.39 -24.94 8.45
C GLY A 127 6.04 -23.91 9.51
N TYR A 128 6.36 -24.20 10.78
CA TYR A 128 6.04 -23.31 11.92
C TYR A 128 6.90 -22.05 11.91
N ARG A 129 8.20 -22.20 11.64
CA ARG A 129 9.11 -21.06 11.48
C ARG A 129 8.69 -20.21 10.29
N ALA A 130 8.24 -20.82 9.19
CA ALA A 130 7.75 -20.08 8.02
C ALA A 130 6.46 -19.32 8.31
N MET A 131 5.48 -19.95 8.96
CA MET A 131 4.23 -19.29 9.34
C MET A 131 4.49 -18.10 10.27
N GLU A 132 5.33 -18.27 11.29
CA GLU A 132 5.69 -17.15 12.18
C GLU A 132 6.53 -16.08 11.48
N ARG A 133 7.36 -16.43 10.49
CA ARG A 133 8.06 -15.41 9.69
C ARG A 133 7.11 -14.62 8.80
N GLU A 134 6.03 -15.25 8.33
CA GLU A 134 5.00 -14.60 7.52
C GLU A 134 4.06 -13.75 8.38
N PHE A 135 3.71 -14.22 9.59
CA PHE A 135 2.81 -13.56 10.52
C PHE A 135 3.45 -13.43 11.91
N PRO A 136 4.48 -12.59 12.08
CA PRO A 136 5.22 -12.54 13.35
C PRO A 136 4.32 -12.12 14.51
N LEU A 137 4.35 -12.89 15.60
CA LEU A 137 3.75 -12.53 16.89
C LEU A 137 4.64 -11.51 17.59
N THR A 138 4.03 -10.50 18.19
CA THR A 138 4.65 -9.68 19.22
C THR A 138 4.80 -10.48 20.52
N ASP A 139 5.69 -10.05 21.40
CA ASP A 139 5.93 -10.75 22.66
C ASP A 139 4.66 -10.70 23.54
N SER A 140 3.92 -9.59 23.52
CA SER A 140 2.63 -9.48 24.21
C SER A 140 1.58 -10.46 23.69
N GLU A 141 1.50 -10.68 22.38
CA GLU A 141 0.54 -11.63 21.81
C GLU A 141 0.93 -13.07 22.13
N ALA A 142 2.24 -13.38 22.10
CA ALA A 142 2.75 -14.67 22.52
C ALA A 142 2.43 -14.97 23.99
N VAL A 143 2.57 -13.96 24.88
CA VAL A 143 2.16 -14.07 26.29
C VAL A 143 0.67 -14.34 26.42
N CYS A 144 -0.20 -13.60 25.71
CA CYS A 144 -1.65 -13.86 25.73
C CYS A 144 -2.00 -15.29 25.32
N ILE A 145 -1.34 -15.82 24.27
CA ILE A 145 -1.53 -17.21 23.85
C ILE A 145 -1.06 -18.17 24.95
N ALA A 146 0.12 -17.95 25.52
CA ALA A 146 0.68 -18.80 26.57
C ALA A 146 -0.20 -18.83 27.83
N ASP A 147 -0.76 -17.68 28.24
CA ASP A 147 -1.66 -17.57 29.38
C ASP A 147 -2.96 -18.35 29.17
N ALA A 148 -3.51 -18.30 27.94
CA ALA A 148 -4.67 -19.11 27.59
C ALA A 148 -4.39 -20.62 27.73
N PHE A 149 -3.18 -21.06 27.37
CA PHE A 149 -2.76 -22.46 27.58
C PHE A 149 -2.50 -22.80 29.05
N ALA A 150 -1.99 -21.86 29.87
CA ALA A 150 -1.62 -22.12 31.26
C ALA A 150 -2.81 -22.42 32.20
N THR A 151 -4.05 -22.22 31.75
CA THR A 151 -5.26 -22.47 32.53
C THR A 151 -5.47 -23.96 32.79
N GLU A 152 -5.56 -24.39 34.05
CA GLU A 152 -5.72 -25.81 34.41
C GLU A 152 -7.13 -26.37 34.15
N ASP A 153 -8.15 -25.52 34.20
CA ASP A 153 -9.54 -25.87 33.91
C ASP A 153 -9.75 -26.04 32.41
N ALA A 154 -10.03 -27.27 31.97
CA ALA A 154 -10.17 -27.62 30.56
C ALA A 154 -11.28 -26.83 29.84
N ALA A 155 -12.41 -26.59 30.50
CA ALA A 155 -13.52 -25.85 29.89
C ALA A 155 -13.16 -24.37 29.76
N LYS A 156 -12.53 -23.78 30.78
CA LYS A 156 -12.06 -22.40 30.71
C LYS A 156 -10.95 -22.21 29.67
N LYS A 157 -10.04 -23.17 29.54
CA LYS A 157 -8.97 -23.16 28.54
C LYS A 157 -9.54 -23.06 27.11
N GLU A 158 -10.54 -23.86 26.77
CA GLU A 158 -11.15 -23.84 25.43
C GLU A 158 -11.80 -22.50 25.10
N VAL A 159 -12.47 -21.88 26.08
CA VAL A 159 -13.05 -20.54 25.95
C VAL A 159 -11.96 -19.49 25.77
N MET A 160 -10.93 -19.49 26.62
CA MET A 160 -9.84 -18.51 26.54
C MET A 160 -9.05 -18.61 25.22
N LEU A 161 -8.83 -19.82 24.70
CA LEU A 161 -8.17 -20.02 23.41
C LEU A 161 -9.01 -19.47 22.25
N LEU A 162 -10.34 -19.68 22.28
CA LEU A 162 -11.26 -19.11 21.29
C LEU A 162 -11.27 -17.58 21.37
N GLU A 163 -11.38 -17.01 22.57
CA GLU A 163 -11.36 -15.55 22.80
C GLU A 163 -10.02 -14.94 22.35
N THR A 164 -8.90 -15.59 22.68
CA THR A 164 -7.57 -15.16 22.25
C THR A 164 -7.44 -15.19 20.73
N ALA A 165 -7.90 -16.26 20.07
CA ALA A 165 -7.89 -16.35 18.61
C ALA A 165 -8.77 -15.27 17.96
N ALA A 166 -9.97 -15.03 18.48
CA ALA A 166 -10.87 -13.99 17.99
C ALA A 166 -10.26 -12.58 18.17
N MET A 167 -9.65 -12.32 19.33
CA MET A 167 -8.96 -11.07 19.62
C MET A 167 -7.79 -10.84 18.66
N LEU A 168 -6.95 -11.85 18.43
CA LEU A 168 -5.82 -11.78 17.49
C LEU A 168 -6.27 -11.50 16.06
N VAL A 169 -7.40 -12.08 15.63
CA VAL A 169 -7.99 -11.79 14.32
C VAL A 169 -8.39 -10.31 14.25
N GLU A 170 -9.13 -9.79 15.23
CA GLU A 170 -9.67 -8.43 15.21
C GLU A 170 -8.58 -7.34 15.35
N CYS A 171 -7.61 -7.53 16.25
CA CYS A 171 -6.56 -6.54 16.49
C CYS A 171 -5.57 -6.44 15.32
N ARG A 172 -5.46 -7.49 14.50
CA ARG A 172 -4.60 -7.55 13.30
C ARG A 172 -5.32 -7.21 12.01
N ILE A 173 -6.53 -6.65 12.08
CA ILE A 173 -7.19 -6.03 10.93
C ILE A 173 -6.54 -4.66 10.67
N PRO A 174 -5.95 -4.42 9.48
CA PRO A 174 -5.44 -3.11 9.12
C PRO A 174 -6.58 -2.09 9.12
N LYS A 175 -6.34 -0.92 9.70
CA LYS A 175 -7.34 0.16 9.77
C LYS A 175 -7.43 0.96 8.48
N TRP A 176 -6.36 0.95 7.71
CA TRP A 176 -6.23 1.60 6.41
C TRP A 176 -5.24 0.82 5.55
N LEU A 177 -5.31 1.03 4.24
CA LEU A 177 -4.48 0.35 3.24
C LEU A 177 -4.00 1.36 2.20
N ILE A 178 -2.86 1.11 1.56
CA ILE A 178 -2.43 1.93 0.42
C ILE A 178 -2.98 1.29 -0.86
N GLY A 179 -3.75 2.06 -1.63
CA GLY A 179 -4.24 1.67 -2.95
C GLY A 179 -3.58 2.48 -4.05
N PHE A 180 -3.53 1.92 -5.25
CA PHE A 180 -3.07 2.65 -6.43
C PHE A 180 -3.91 2.36 -7.65
N ARG A 181 -3.94 3.29 -8.58
CA ARG A 181 -4.65 3.11 -9.84
C ARG A 181 -3.82 2.24 -10.79
N ASN A 182 -4.37 1.11 -11.24
CA ASN A 182 -3.65 0.23 -12.18
C ASN A 182 -3.61 0.76 -13.62
N ASN A 183 -4.33 1.83 -13.94
CA ASN A 183 -4.43 2.42 -15.27
C ASN A 183 -3.58 3.70 -15.33
N ALA A 184 -2.67 3.76 -16.30
CA ALA A 184 -1.65 4.78 -16.50
C ALA A 184 -1.62 5.20 -17.98
N ARG A 185 -2.69 5.84 -18.46
CA ARG A 185 -2.79 6.27 -19.86
C ARG A 185 -1.87 7.46 -20.08
N ASN A 186 -1.42 7.63 -21.32
CA ASN A 186 -0.66 8.82 -21.72
C ASN A 186 -1.47 10.13 -21.67
N THR A 187 -2.79 10.04 -21.49
CA THR A 187 -3.71 11.16 -21.27
C THR A 187 -3.98 11.44 -19.80
N ASP A 188 -3.49 10.63 -18.87
CA ASP A 188 -3.64 10.88 -17.44
C ASP A 188 -2.58 11.92 -16.98
N VAL A 189 -2.95 12.78 -16.03
CA VAL A 189 -2.07 13.83 -15.47
C VAL A 189 -0.80 13.26 -14.83
N ARG A 190 -0.88 12.02 -14.33
CA ARG A 190 0.15 11.32 -13.56
C ARG A 190 0.18 9.86 -13.99
N THR A 191 1.38 9.27 -14.08
CA THR A 191 1.54 7.83 -14.37
C THR A 191 1.25 6.99 -13.14
N GLY A 192 1.68 7.46 -11.96
CA GLY A 192 1.42 6.82 -10.68
C GLY A 192 0.41 7.63 -9.87
N ILE A 193 -0.70 7.01 -9.47
CA ILE A 193 -1.70 7.63 -8.61
C ILE A 193 -1.94 6.71 -7.42
N PHE A 194 -1.50 7.18 -6.24
CA PHE A 194 -1.55 6.42 -4.99
C PHE A 194 -2.33 7.19 -3.92
N THR A 195 -3.03 6.48 -3.05
CA THR A 195 -3.65 7.07 -1.84
C THR A 195 -3.74 6.05 -0.72
N ILE A 196 -3.90 6.53 0.50
CA ILE A 196 -4.39 5.70 1.59
C ILE A 196 -5.93 5.65 1.48
N LEU A 197 -6.47 4.47 1.75
CA LEU A 197 -7.90 4.15 1.76
C LEU A 197 -8.29 3.71 3.18
N PRO A 198 -9.51 4.04 3.65
CA PRO A 198 -10.06 3.41 4.84
C PRO A 198 -10.26 1.91 4.56
N LEU A 199 -10.43 1.11 5.62
CA LEU A 199 -10.74 -0.32 5.47
C LEU A 199 -12.01 -0.52 4.65
N SER A 200 -11.84 -0.87 3.36
CA SER A 200 -12.91 -0.91 2.37
C SER A 200 -12.59 -1.94 1.28
N GLY A 201 -13.64 -2.46 0.64
CA GLY A 201 -13.51 -3.34 -0.52
C GLY A 201 -13.09 -2.54 -1.76
N VAL A 202 -12.11 -3.04 -2.51
CA VAL A 202 -11.63 -2.40 -3.74
C VAL A 202 -11.78 -3.33 -4.94
N GLY A 203 -12.07 -2.74 -6.10
CA GLY A 203 -12.08 -3.47 -7.37
C GLY A 203 -10.68 -3.82 -7.87
N ASN A 204 -10.60 -4.69 -8.88
CA ASN A 204 -9.34 -5.11 -9.51
C ASN A 204 -8.47 -3.96 -10.06
N SER A 205 -9.09 -2.80 -10.35
CA SER A 205 -8.42 -1.62 -10.90
C SER A 205 -7.78 -0.72 -9.84
N SER A 206 -7.93 -1.08 -8.56
CA SER A 206 -7.30 -0.43 -7.43
C SER A 206 -6.52 -1.44 -6.59
N PRO A 207 -5.38 -1.98 -7.07
CA PRO A 207 -4.61 -2.91 -6.30
C PRO A 207 -4.05 -2.28 -5.03
N LEU A 208 -3.78 -3.13 -4.04
CA LEU A 208 -3.36 -2.73 -2.70
C LEU A 208 -1.89 -3.04 -2.47
N ILE A 209 -1.24 -2.18 -1.68
CA ILE A 209 0.09 -2.38 -1.12
C ILE A 209 -0.11 -2.66 0.37
N ASP A 210 0.38 -3.82 0.80
CA ASP A 210 0.39 -4.24 2.19
C ASP A 210 1.84 -4.42 2.66
N PHE A 211 2.10 -4.05 3.91
CA PHE A 211 3.40 -4.18 4.56
C PHE A 211 3.33 -5.29 5.62
N SER A 212 4.44 -5.89 6.01
CA SER A 212 4.41 -6.83 7.16
C SER A 212 4.20 -6.08 8.48
N GLU A 213 4.79 -4.89 8.60
CA GLU A 213 4.65 -3.96 9.72
C GLU A 213 4.07 -2.64 9.20
N SER A 214 2.91 -2.22 9.72
CA SER A 214 2.27 -0.96 9.33
C SER A 214 2.62 0.14 10.33
N ASP A 215 3.60 0.95 9.98
CA ASP A 215 3.91 2.22 10.65
C ASP A 215 3.31 3.35 9.82
N ALA A 216 2.37 4.10 10.40
CA ALA A 216 1.65 5.16 9.69
C ALA A 216 2.58 6.25 9.15
N LYS A 217 3.63 6.62 9.91
CA LYS A 217 4.58 7.67 9.50
C LYS A 217 5.44 7.21 8.34
N LYS A 218 5.96 5.97 8.39
CA LYS A 218 6.70 5.38 7.26
C LYS A 218 5.82 5.23 6.03
N SER A 219 4.57 4.79 6.20
CA SER A 219 3.59 4.69 5.10
C SER A 219 3.21 6.04 4.51
N ALA A 220 3.12 7.10 5.32
CA ALA A 220 2.85 8.45 4.85
C ALA A 220 3.99 8.97 3.96
N ILE A 221 5.24 8.82 4.38
CA ILE A 221 6.40 9.20 3.56
C ILE A 221 6.46 8.37 2.29
N PHE A 222 6.28 7.05 2.40
CA PHE A 222 6.25 6.16 1.25
C PHE A 222 5.20 6.60 0.23
N LEU A 223 4.00 6.92 0.67
CA LEU A 223 2.93 7.46 -0.17
C LEU A 223 3.34 8.77 -0.85
N ALA A 224 3.98 9.69 -0.11
CA ALA A 224 4.41 10.97 -0.63
C ALA A 224 5.51 10.81 -1.69
N ASN A 225 6.47 9.92 -1.45
CA ASN A 225 7.52 9.59 -2.41
C ASN A 225 6.90 9.06 -3.72
N LEU A 226 5.98 8.09 -3.62
CA LEU A 226 5.28 7.51 -4.77
C LEU A 226 4.47 8.53 -5.59
N ASN A 227 3.95 9.57 -4.93
CA ASN A 227 3.20 10.64 -5.57
C ASN A 227 4.06 11.86 -5.93
N SER A 228 5.38 11.83 -5.73
CA SER A 228 6.27 12.94 -6.13
C SER A 228 6.43 13.01 -7.66
N LEU A 229 6.62 14.21 -8.20
CA LEU A 229 6.87 14.42 -9.63
C LEU A 229 8.16 13.75 -10.09
N VAL A 230 9.19 13.68 -9.23
CA VAL A 230 10.44 12.96 -9.52
C VAL A 230 10.18 11.47 -9.74
N GLN A 231 9.41 10.85 -8.84
CA GLN A 231 9.08 9.44 -8.96
C GLN A 231 8.16 9.16 -10.16
N ASP A 232 7.23 10.06 -10.47
CA ASP A 232 6.39 9.96 -11.67
C ASP A 232 7.19 10.11 -12.96
N PHE A 233 8.18 11.01 -12.99
CA PHE A 233 9.13 11.14 -14.09
C PHE A 233 9.86 9.82 -14.34
N ILE A 234 10.37 9.17 -13.28
CA ILE A 234 11.04 7.86 -13.38
C ILE A 234 10.05 6.80 -13.88
N MET A 235 8.80 6.79 -13.39
CA MET A 235 7.77 5.85 -13.83
C MET A 235 7.43 6.03 -15.32
N ARG A 236 7.35 7.26 -15.81
CA ARG A 236 7.07 7.57 -17.23
C ARG A 236 8.10 6.98 -18.18
N GLN A 237 9.36 6.91 -17.77
CA GLN A 237 10.42 6.28 -18.57
C GLN A 237 10.35 4.75 -18.58
N LYS A 238 9.76 4.15 -17.53
CA LYS A 238 9.69 2.69 -17.36
C LYS A 238 8.39 2.09 -17.89
N VAL A 239 7.28 2.80 -17.76
CA VAL A 239 5.93 2.28 -18.06
C VAL A 239 5.59 2.57 -19.52
N GLY A 240 5.82 1.59 -20.39
CA GLY A 240 5.55 1.71 -21.83
C GLY A 240 4.09 1.47 -22.25
N GLY A 241 3.20 1.06 -21.34
CA GLY A 241 1.82 0.69 -21.64
C GLY A 241 0.81 1.27 -20.66
N PRO A 242 -0.50 1.11 -20.92
CA PRO A 242 -1.55 1.78 -20.15
C PRO A 242 -1.79 1.15 -18.77
N ASN A 243 -1.04 0.10 -18.39
CA ASN A 243 -1.27 -0.63 -17.15
C ASN A 243 -0.04 -0.58 -16.24
N LEU A 244 -0.23 -0.07 -15.03
CA LEU A 244 0.75 -0.09 -13.96
C LEU A 244 0.71 -1.45 -13.24
N ASN A 245 1.38 -2.44 -13.82
CA ASN A 245 1.48 -3.79 -13.29
C ASN A 245 2.42 -3.90 -12.08
N PHE A 246 2.26 -4.98 -11.29
CA PHE A 246 3.03 -5.19 -10.04
C PHE A 246 4.55 -5.24 -10.21
N PHE A 247 5.05 -5.68 -11.37
CA PHE A 247 6.49 -5.73 -11.58
C PHE A 247 7.12 -4.33 -11.69
N TYR A 248 6.37 -3.32 -12.15
CA TYR A 248 6.83 -1.93 -12.12
C TYR A 248 6.91 -1.43 -10.67
N ILE A 249 5.87 -1.68 -9.87
CA ILE A 249 5.82 -1.30 -8.45
C ILE A 249 7.01 -1.87 -7.67
N LYS A 250 7.39 -3.13 -7.94
CA LYS A 250 8.53 -3.80 -7.31
C LYS A 250 9.91 -3.27 -7.71
N GLN A 251 9.98 -2.39 -8.71
CA GLN A 251 11.22 -1.84 -9.30
C GLN A 251 11.28 -0.31 -9.23
N LEU A 252 10.38 0.29 -8.45
CA LEU A 252 10.33 1.73 -8.24
C LEU A 252 11.53 2.19 -7.42
N ALA A 253 12.13 3.31 -7.85
CA ALA A 253 13.26 3.94 -7.16
C ALA A 253 12.80 4.74 -5.93
N VAL A 254 12.16 4.06 -4.98
CA VAL A 254 11.71 4.66 -3.72
C VAL A 254 12.88 4.73 -2.75
N LEU A 255 13.06 5.87 -2.09
CA LEU A 255 14.09 6.04 -1.07
C LEU A 255 13.78 5.12 0.14
N PRO A 256 14.75 4.36 0.66
CA PRO A 256 14.52 3.44 1.76
C PRO A 256 14.21 4.22 3.06
N PRO A 257 13.53 3.63 4.07
CA PRO A 257 13.24 4.31 5.33
C PRO A 257 14.46 4.91 6.04
N GLN A 258 15.65 4.31 5.85
CA GLN A 258 16.93 4.76 6.40
C GLN A 258 17.45 6.05 5.76
N ALA A 259 16.90 6.46 4.61
CA ALA A 259 17.26 7.70 3.93
C ALA A 259 16.66 8.95 4.60
N TYR A 260 15.66 8.77 5.48
CA TYR A 260 14.91 9.85 6.10
C TYR A 260 15.38 10.08 7.54
N GLU A 261 15.63 11.33 7.86
CA GLU A 261 15.91 11.82 9.21
C GLU A 261 14.61 12.18 9.92
N LYS A 262 14.68 12.42 11.24
CA LYS A 262 13.50 12.75 12.05
C LYS A 262 12.73 13.95 11.49
N ASP A 263 13.44 14.98 11.04
CA ASP A 263 12.83 16.20 10.51
C ASP A 263 12.14 15.94 9.17
N ASP A 264 12.64 14.99 8.36
CA ASP A 264 11.95 14.53 7.15
C ASP A 264 10.59 13.89 7.49
N PHE A 265 10.54 13.07 8.54
CA PHE A 265 9.29 12.47 9.02
C PHE A 265 8.27 13.51 9.45
N GLU A 266 8.70 14.59 10.09
CA GLU A 266 7.82 15.66 10.55
C GLU A 266 7.34 16.53 9.38
N TYR A 267 8.27 16.96 8.51
CA TYR A 267 7.97 17.82 7.36
C TYR A 267 7.03 17.12 6.36
N ILE A 268 7.34 15.87 5.99
CA ILE A 268 6.54 15.12 5.03
C ILE A 268 5.25 14.62 5.67
N GLY A 269 5.35 14.06 6.89
CA GLY A 269 4.22 13.46 7.59
C GLY A 269 3.08 14.45 7.85
N SER A 270 3.39 15.67 8.27
CA SER A 270 2.39 16.73 8.52
C SER A 270 1.60 17.10 7.25
N ARG A 271 2.28 17.20 6.11
CA ARG A 271 1.66 17.51 4.81
C ARG A 271 0.79 16.37 4.29
N VAL A 272 1.27 15.13 4.41
CA VAL A 272 0.50 13.95 4.02
C VAL A 272 -0.73 13.78 4.89
N LEU A 273 -0.60 14.03 6.20
CA LEU A 273 -1.71 14.01 7.13
C LEU A 273 -2.81 15.00 6.71
N GLU A 274 -2.45 16.26 6.42
CA GLU A 274 -3.40 17.28 5.94
C GLU A 274 -4.02 16.91 4.57
N LEU A 275 -3.23 16.29 3.67
CA LEU A 275 -3.71 15.83 2.38
C LEU A 275 -4.67 14.63 2.48
N VAL A 276 -4.48 13.71 3.42
CA VAL A 276 -5.24 12.45 3.50
C VAL A 276 -6.42 12.53 4.47
N TYR A 277 -6.23 13.15 5.65
CA TYR A 277 -7.22 13.17 6.72
C TYR A 277 -8.28 14.26 6.51
N THR A 278 -9.14 14.06 5.51
CA THR A 278 -10.23 14.98 5.15
C THR A 278 -11.63 14.47 5.52
N SER A 279 -11.71 13.27 6.11
CA SER A 279 -12.94 12.60 6.54
C SER A 279 -12.70 11.80 7.82
N TRP A 280 -13.74 11.63 8.63
CA TRP A 280 -13.71 10.76 9.80
C TRP A 280 -13.40 9.29 9.48
N GLU A 281 -13.61 8.85 8.23
CA GLU A 281 -13.21 7.51 7.78
C GLU A 281 -11.69 7.26 7.89
N MET A 282 -10.91 8.34 7.89
CA MET A 282 -9.45 8.29 7.99
C MET A 282 -8.93 8.57 9.41
N GLN A 283 -9.79 8.59 10.43
CA GLN A 283 -9.41 8.92 11.81
C GLN A 283 -8.35 7.98 12.38
N ASP A 284 -8.44 6.67 12.12
CA ASP A 284 -7.46 5.71 12.61
C ASP A 284 -6.05 6.00 12.05
N PHE A 285 -5.95 6.44 10.79
CA PHE A 285 -4.69 6.87 10.21
C PHE A 285 -4.14 8.12 10.92
N ALA A 286 -5.00 9.11 11.19
CA ALA A 286 -4.61 10.33 11.89
C ALA A 286 -4.10 10.05 13.31
N ILE A 287 -4.80 9.21 14.07
CA ILE A 287 -4.40 8.80 15.42
C ILE A 287 -3.04 8.11 15.38
N GLN A 288 -2.81 7.21 14.43
CA GLN A 288 -1.52 6.53 14.27
C GLN A 288 -0.39 7.46 13.80
N MET A 289 -0.71 8.56 13.12
CA MET A 289 0.23 9.64 12.82
C MET A 289 0.54 10.53 14.05
N GLY A 290 -0.24 10.40 15.13
CA GLY A 290 -0.11 11.19 16.35
C GLY A 290 -1.00 12.43 16.38
N PHE A 291 -2.10 12.45 15.62
CA PHE A 291 -3.06 13.56 15.55
C PHE A 291 -4.46 13.12 15.99
N ASP A 292 -5.03 13.83 16.96
CA ASP A 292 -6.35 13.55 17.57
C ASP A 292 -7.41 14.62 17.27
N GLY A 293 -7.05 15.65 16.48
CA GLY A 293 -7.95 16.73 16.07
C GLY A 293 -8.98 16.31 15.00
N PRO A 294 -9.88 17.23 14.60
CA PRO A 294 -10.87 16.97 13.56
C PRO A 294 -10.22 16.86 12.17
N PRO A 295 -10.90 16.24 11.18
CA PRO A 295 -10.42 16.20 9.80
C PRO A 295 -10.18 17.58 9.21
N PHE A 296 -9.16 17.70 8.37
CA PHE A 296 -8.85 18.93 7.65
C PHE A 296 -9.91 19.22 6.58
N VAL A 297 -10.31 20.48 6.48
CA VAL A 297 -11.28 20.91 5.47
C VAL A 297 -10.66 20.78 4.08
N TRP A 298 -11.44 20.28 3.13
CA TRP A 298 -11.00 20.19 1.73
C TRP A 298 -10.86 21.59 1.10
N ASP A 299 -9.62 21.98 0.84
CA ASP A 299 -9.24 23.22 0.16
C ASP A 299 -8.28 22.90 -1.00
N GLU A 300 -8.69 23.20 -2.23
CA GLU A 300 -7.94 22.84 -3.43
C GLU A 300 -6.62 23.61 -3.56
N ASP A 301 -6.61 24.89 -3.17
CA ASP A 301 -5.43 25.75 -3.24
C ASP A 301 -4.38 25.34 -2.20
N ARG A 302 -4.84 25.07 -0.97
CA ARG A 302 -3.96 24.55 0.10
C ARG A 302 -3.38 23.20 -0.28
N ARG A 303 -4.19 22.31 -0.85
CA ARG A 303 -3.72 21.00 -1.32
C ARG A 303 -2.70 21.11 -2.45
N ALA A 304 -2.86 22.06 -3.36
CA ALA A 304 -1.87 22.33 -4.41
C ALA A 304 -0.52 22.79 -3.82
N LEU A 305 -0.56 23.68 -2.81
CA LEU A 305 0.64 24.11 -2.08
C LEU A 305 1.34 22.96 -1.37
N LEU A 306 0.59 22.13 -0.63
CA LEU A 306 1.16 20.98 0.09
C LEU A 306 1.83 19.98 -0.86
N LYS A 307 1.19 19.69 -2.01
CA LYS A 307 1.78 18.81 -3.03
C LYS A 307 3.05 19.42 -3.62
N ALA A 308 3.03 20.71 -3.95
CA ALA A 308 4.20 21.40 -4.47
C ALA A 308 5.37 21.42 -3.47
N GLU A 309 5.08 21.58 -2.18
CA GLU A 309 6.06 21.48 -1.11
C GLU A 309 6.66 20.08 -1.00
N LEU A 310 5.83 19.03 -1.13
CA LEU A 310 6.33 17.65 -1.17
C LEU A 310 7.19 17.40 -2.43
N ASP A 311 6.76 17.87 -3.61
CA ASP A 311 7.48 17.70 -4.86
C ASP A 311 8.86 18.36 -4.83
N ALA A 312 8.95 19.60 -4.32
CA ALA A 312 10.22 20.29 -4.13
C ALA A 312 11.11 19.60 -3.10
N TYR A 313 10.53 19.14 -1.99
CA TYR A 313 11.27 18.44 -0.94
C TYR A 313 11.85 17.11 -1.42
N PHE A 314 11.04 16.30 -2.14
CA PHE A 314 11.53 15.06 -2.73
C PHE A 314 12.60 15.31 -3.79
N ALA A 315 12.48 16.36 -4.60
CA ALA A 315 13.54 16.71 -5.54
C ALA A 315 14.89 16.95 -4.84
N ARG A 316 14.90 17.60 -3.67
CA ARG A 316 16.10 17.74 -2.85
C ARG A 316 16.57 16.41 -2.26
N LEU A 317 15.65 15.58 -1.75
CA LEU A 317 16.01 14.25 -1.23
C LEU A 317 16.61 13.34 -2.32
N TYR A 318 16.13 13.43 -3.56
CA TYR A 318 16.73 12.72 -4.70
C TYR A 318 18.07 13.34 -5.17
N GLY A 319 18.53 14.41 -4.53
CA GLY A 319 19.80 15.06 -4.86
C GLY A 319 19.78 15.86 -6.15
N LEU A 320 18.60 16.29 -6.62
CA LEU A 320 18.48 17.07 -7.85
C LEU A 320 18.98 18.50 -7.65
N THR A 321 19.43 19.12 -8.75
CA THR A 321 19.61 20.59 -8.80
C THR A 321 18.29 21.28 -9.18
N ARG A 322 18.21 22.60 -8.97
CA ARG A 322 17.05 23.39 -9.40
C ARG A 322 16.84 23.33 -10.91
N LYS A 323 17.92 23.38 -11.71
CA LYS A 323 17.88 23.13 -13.16
C LYS A 323 17.27 21.77 -13.52
N GLN A 324 17.69 20.70 -12.84
CA GLN A 324 17.14 19.36 -13.07
C GLN A 324 15.66 19.26 -12.69
N LEU A 325 15.24 19.91 -11.60
CA LEU A 325 13.84 20.02 -11.25
C LEU A 325 13.03 20.79 -12.32
N ARG A 326 13.56 21.92 -12.83
CA ARG A 326 12.95 22.65 -13.95
C ARG A 326 12.77 21.75 -15.18
N TYR A 327 13.77 20.94 -15.50
CA TYR A 327 13.68 19.97 -16.60
C TYR A 327 12.59 18.92 -16.38
N ILE A 328 12.49 18.37 -15.16
CA ILE A 328 11.42 17.42 -14.82
C ILE A 328 10.04 18.08 -14.96
N LEU A 329 9.88 19.33 -14.53
CA LEU A 329 8.61 20.06 -14.62
C LEU A 329 8.23 20.36 -16.07
N ASP A 330 9.16 20.92 -16.84
CA ASP A 330 8.99 21.32 -18.23
C ASP A 330 10.34 21.52 -18.93
N PRO A 331 10.79 20.59 -19.79
CA PRO A 331 12.01 20.77 -20.57
C PRO A 331 11.98 22.04 -21.45
N ASN A 332 10.79 22.46 -21.93
CA ASN A 332 10.64 23.70 -22.70
C ASN A 332 10.76 24.97 -21.85
N GLY A 333 10.92 24.84 -20.53
CA GLY A 333 11.20 25.95 -19.63
C GLY A 333 12.70 26.25 -19.45
N LEU A 334 13.57 25.55 -20.19
CA LEU A 334 15.03 25.71 -20.19
C LEU A 334 15.50 26.29 -21.52
N SER A 335 16.69 26.91 -21.54
CA SER A 335 17.33 27.33 -22.79
C SER A 335 18.08 26.17 -23.46
N ASP A 336 18.40 26.30 -24.74
CA ASP A 336 19.16 25.27 -25.46
C ASP A 336 20.53 25.00 -24.79
N ALA A 337 21.17 26.04 -24.25
CA ALA A 337 22.44 25.91 -23.54
C ALA A 337 22.33 25.07 -22.26
N GLU A 338 21.26 25.27 -21.48
CA GLU A 338 20.98 24.48 -20.28
C GLU A 338 20.78 22.98 -20.60
N LEU A 339 20.20 22.68 -21.77
CA LEU A 339 19.86 21.33 -22.21
C LEU A 339 21.03 20.55 -22.82
N ILE A 340 22.07 21.22 -23.30
CA ILE A 340 23.31 20.57 -23.79
C ILE A 340 23.89 19.64 -22.71
N ASN A 341 23.88 20.11 -21.46
CA ASN A 341 24.32 19.32 -20.32
C ASN A 341 23.46 19.60 -19.08
N ILE A 342 22.44 18.77 -18.88
CA ILE A 342 21.54 18.90 -17.73
C ILE A 342 22.21 18.57 -16.38
N LEU A 343 23.39 17.94 -16.40
CA LEU A 343 24.14 17.59 -15.19
C LEU A 343 25.07 18.72 -14.72
N ASP A 344 25.34 19.70 -15.58
CA ASP A 344 26.05 20.91 -15.20
C ASP A 344 25.19 21.70 -14.18
N PRO A 345 25.71 22.21 -13.06
CA PRO A 345 24.94 23.07 -12.15
C PRO A 345 24.60 24.45 -12.73
N GLU A 346 25.30 24.92 -13.77
CA GLU A 346 25.09 26.27 -14.33
C GLU A 346 23.67 26.43 -14.90
N GLU A 347 23.01 27.50 -14.47
CA GLU A 347 21.67 27.91 -14.93
C GLU A 347 21.76 29.13 -15.83
N ASP A 348 20.79 29.29 -16.73
CA ASP A 348 20.72 30.48 -17.56
C ASP A 348 20.57 31.73 -16.68
N PRO A 349 21.51 32.71 -16.73
CA PRO A 349 21.51 33.86 -15.83
C PRO A 349 20.33 34.80 -16.09
N THR A 350 19.61 34.64 -17.20
CA THR A 350 18.41 35.41 -17.52
C THR A 350 17.13 34.83 -16.89
N CYS A 351 17.22 33.67 -16.23
CA CYS A 351 16.10 33.04 -15.53
C CYS A 351 15.47 34.01 -14.53
N SER A 352 14.21 34.36 -14.76
CA SER A 352 13.52 35.36 -13.94
C SER A 352 12.03 35.07 -13.78
N GLY A 353 11.40 35.81 -12.87
CA GLY A 353 9.99 35.66 -12.54
C GLY A 353 9.67 34.38 -11.77
N PRO A 354 8.37 34.16 -11.49
CA PRO A 354 7.94 33.08 -10.60
C PRO A 354 8.06 31.67 -11.22
N HIS A 355 8.21 31.59 -12.54
CA HIS A 355 8.41 30.34 -13.28
C HIS A 355 9.88 30.05 -13.58
N LEU A 356 10.81 30.95 -13.23
CA LEU A 356 12.24 30.90 -13.55
C LEU A 356 12.48 30.53 -15.02
N LEU A 357 11.88 31.30 -15.93
CA LEU A 357 12.06 31.10 -17.36
C LEU A 357 13.25 31.93 -17.86
N PRO A 358 14.10 31.39 -18.75
CA PRO A 358 15.11 32.17 -19.43
C PRO A 358 14.47 33.15 -20.41
N ALA A 359 15.23 34.17 -20.84
CA ALA A 359 14.77 35.14 -21.84
C ALA A 359 14.44 34.46 -23.19
N GLU A 360 15.19 33.41 -23.55
CA GLU A 360 15.01 32.62 -24.76
C GLU A 360 14.88 31.12 -24.41
N PRO A 361 13.68 30.65 -24.02
CA PRO A 361 13.45 29.22 -23.81
C PRO A 361 13.60 28.43 -25.10
N THR A 362 13.97 27.15 -25.00
CA THR A 362 14.07 26.25 -26.14
C THR A 362 12.73 26.17 -26.88
N THR A 363 12.82 26.09 -28.20
CA THR A 363 11.67 25.83 -29.09
C THR A 363 11.85 24.55 -29.88
N THR A 364 12.99 23.88 -29.71
CA THR A 364 13.41 22.74 -30.53
C THR A 364 13.42 21.42 -29.77
N PHE A 365 13.31 21.45 -28.44
CA PHE A 365 13.30 20.25 -27.63
C PHE A 365 12.00 19.44 -27.88
N PRO A 366 12.11 18.15 -28.26
CA PRO A 366 10.96 17.40 -28.78
C PRO A 366 10.01 16.88 -27.70
N GLY A 367 10.39 16.92 -26.42
CA GLY A 367 9.68 16.25 -25.33
C GLY A 367 8.99 17.20 -24.36
N GLU A 368 7.88 16.76 -23.78
CA GLU A 368 7.23 17.38 -22.63
C GLU A 368 6.98 16.32 -21.55
N THR A 369 7.37 16.58 -20.31
CA THR A 369 7.26 15.59 -19.23
C THR A 369 5.82 15.43 -18.74
N PHE A 370 5.20 16.54 -18.34
CA PHE A 370 3.88 16.59 -17.70
C PHE A 370 2.87 17.40 -18.52
N ARG A 371 2.82 17.16 -19.84
CA ARG A 371 1.96 17.90 -20.79
C ARG A 371 0.52 18.07 -20.31
N VAL A 372 -0.12 16.97 -19.89
CA VAL A 372 -1.55 17.02 -19.49
C VAL A 372 -1.73 17.85 -18.22
N LEU A 373 -0.80 17.76 -17.26
CA LEU A 373 -0.83 18.58 -16.06
C LEU A 373 -0.66 20.06 -16.40
N LYS A 374 0.33 20.40 -17.23
CA LYS A 374 0.56 21.75 -17.73
C LYS A 374 -0.67 22.32 -18.45
N GLN A 375 -1.25 21.57 -19.39
CA GLN A 375 -2.43 22.00 -20.13
C GLN A 375 -3.65 22.22 -19.22
N ASN A 376 -3.83 21.37 -18.20
CA ASN A 376 -4.90 21.55 -17.23
C ASN A 376 -4.69 22.82 -16.39
N ASP A 377 -3.47 23.03 -15.88
CA ASP A 377 -3.13 24.22 -15.11
C ASP A 377 -3.31 25.50 -15.95
N GLU A 378 -2.83 25.52 -17.19
CA GLU A 378 -2.96 26.66 -18.09
C GLU A 378 -4.42 26.97 -18.42
N LYS A 379 -5.24 25.93 -18.60
CA LYS A 379 -6.67 26.08 -18.86
C LYS A 379 -7.42 26.64 -17.65
N GLU A 380 -7.08 26.19 -16.44
CA GLU A 380 -7.80 26.54 -15.22
C GLU A 380 -7.32 27.84 -14.57
N PHE A 381 -6.01 28.06 -14.56
CA PHE A 381 -5.36 29.17 -13.85
C PHE A 381 -4.71 30.20 -14.77
N GLY A 382 -4.67 29.96 -16.09
CA GLY A 382 -4.01 30.84 -17.06
C GLY A 382 -2.48 30.78 -17.01
N GLU A 383 -1.91 29.88 -16.22
CA GLU A 383 -0.46 29.66 -16.09
C GLU A 383 -0.16 28.20 -15.75
N TYR A 384 1.09 27.74 -15.92
CA TYR A 384 1.53 26.45 -15.39
C TYR A 384 1.74 26.52 -13.87
N ARG A 385 0.63 26.62 -13.13
CA ARG A 385 0.58 26.87 -11.68
C ARG A 385 1.47 25.91 -10.88
N THR A 386 1.46 24.62 -11.19
CA THR A 386 2.25 23.61 -10.48
C THR A 386 3.75 23.94 -10.55
N ARG A 387 4.28 24.32 -11.72
CA ARG A 387 5.69 24.71 -11.86
C ARG A 387 6.03 25.87 -10.93
N ARG A 388 5.22 26.93 -10.94
CA ARG A 388 5.43 28.09 -10.07
C ARG A 388 5.44 27.68 -8.59
N LEU A 389 4.42 26.96 -8.13
CA LEU A 389 4.32 26.57 -6.72
C LEU A 389 5.49 25.67 -6.28
N VAL A 390 5.93 24.74 -7.14
CA VAL A 390 7.06 23.86 -6.85
C VAL A 390 8.36 24.66 -6.77
N LEU A 391 8.59 25.61 -7.67
CA LEU A 391 9.79 26.44 -7.66
C LEU A 391 9.80 27.46 -6.51
N GLU A 392 8.64 28.01 -6.14
CA GLU A 392 8.49 28.84 -4.93
C GLU A 392 8.76 28.02 -3.66
N ALA A 393 8.26 26.78 -3.58
CA ALA A 393 8.58 25.87 -2.49
C ALA A 393 10.08 25.52 -2.44
N TRP A 394 10.69 25.25 -3.60
CA TRP A 394 12.13 25.03 -3.70
C TRP A 394 12.93 26.21 -3.14
N ALA A 395 12.61 27.44 -3.56
CA ALA A 395 13.31 28.63 -3.12
C ALA A 395 13.24 28.81 -1.59
N ARG A 396 12.08 28.52 -0.98
CA ARG A 396 11.93 28.53 0.49
C ARG A 396 12.84 27.49 1.15
N LEU A 397 12.87 26.26 0.63
CA LEU A 397 13.71 25.18 1.14
C LEU A 397 15.21 25.48 0.97
N GLU A 398 15.60 26.17 -0.10
CA GLU A 398 16.98 26.58 -0.33
C GLU A 398 17.45 27.65 0.68
N VAL A 399 16.56 28.56 1.07
CA VAL A 399 16.82 29.52 2.16
C VAL A 399 16.92 28.82 3.52
N GLU A 400 16.04 27.86 3.77
CA GLU A 400 15.95 27.16 5.06
C GLU A 400 17.09 26.15 5.28
N PHE A 401 17.40 25.33 4.27
CA PHE A 401 18.33 24.21 4.37
C PHE A 401 19.64 24.40 3.58
N GLY A 402 19.78 25.51 2.85
CA GLY A 402 20.95 25.79 2.02
C GLY A 402 20.99 24.99 0.71
N PRO A 403 22.17 24.85 0.07
CA PRO A 403 22.32 24.11 -1.18
C PRO A 403 22.01 22.62 -0.99
N VAL A 404 21.55 21.96 -2.05
CA VAL A 404 21.34 20.51 -2.04
C VAL A 404 22.69 19.81 -1.91
N VAL A 405 22.80 18.93 -0.92
CA VAL A 405 23.92 18.01 -0.78
C VAL A 405 23.45 16.65 -1.31
N PRO A 406 23.93 16.18 -2.47
CA PRO A 406 23.57 14.87 -2.99
C PRO A 406 23.90 13.79 -1.95
N ARG A 407 22.91 12.95 -1.65
CA ARG A 407 23.07 11.80 -0.75
C ARG A 407 23.25 10.55 -1.59
N ASP A 408 24.28 9.76 -1.29
CA ASP A 408 24.43 8.44 -1.90
C ASP A 408 23.63 7.42 -1.09
N TYR A 409 22.56 6.90 -1.71
CA TYR A 409 21.70 5.89 -1.09
C TYR A 409 22.08 4.46 -1.48
N HIS A 410 23.07 4.25 -2.35
CA HIS A 410 23.43 2.91 -2.83
C HIS A 410 23.82 1.97 -1.69
N GLU A 411 24.53 2.47 -0.69
CA GLU A 411 24.93 1.70 0.49
C GLU A 411 23.77 1.39 1.44
N LEU A 412 22.66 2.15 1.34
CA LEU A 412 21.45 1.95 2.13
C LEU A 412 20.46 0.98 1.48
N LEU A 413 20.67 0.63 0.21
CA LEU A 413 19.83 -0.35 -0.47
C LEU A 413 20.10 -1.75 0.11
N PRO A 414 19.04 -2.54 0.36
CA PRO A 414 19.25 -3.93 0.75
C PRO A 414 20.05 -4.64 -0.35
N PRO A 415 20.93 -5.58 0.01
CA PRO A 415 21.67 -6.35 -0.98
C PRO A 415 20.67 -6.99 -1.96
N PRO A 416 21.02 -7.10 -3.26
CA PRO A 416 20.13 -7.68 -4.24
C PRO A 416 19.67 -9.05 -3.75
N VAL A 417 18.34 -9.26 -3.74
CA VAL A 417 17.76 -10.55 -3.35
C VAL A 417 18.28 -11.57 -4.36
N VAL A 418 19.31 -12.33 -3.98
CA VAL A 418 19.78 -13.46 -4.78
C VAL A 418 18.60 -14.42 -4.85
N PRO A 419 18.07 -14.75 -6.05
CA PRO A 419 16.99 -15.71 -6.16
C PRO A 419 17.49 -17.01 -5.54
N VAL A 420 16.91 -17.41 -4.40
CA VAL A 420 17.14 -18.74 -3.86
C VAL A 420 16.59 -19.69 -4.91
N ALA A 421 17.48 -20.40 -5.60
CA ALA A 421 17.10 -21.44 -6.54
C ALA A 421 16.29 -22.48 -5.77
N GLY A 422 14.95 -22.45 -5.91
CA GLY A 422 14.10 -23.49 -5.34
C GLY A 422 12.84 -23.09 -4.57
N THR A 423 12.35 -21.84 -4.61
CA THR A 423 11.00 -21.54 -4.05
C THR A 423 10.25 -20.48 -4.85
N VAL A 424 9.96 -20.79 -6.12
CA VAL A 424 8.83 -20.17 -6.82
C VAL A 424 7.58 -20.98 -6.45
N THR A 425 7.03 -20.76 -5.26
CA THR A 425 5.60 -21.03 -5.08
C THR A 425 4.85 -19.87 -5.73
N SER A 426 4.79 -19.90 -7.07
CA SER A 426 3.69 -19.21 -7.73
C SER A 426 2.42 -19.79 -7.13
N ARG A 427 1.65 -18.97 -6.40
CA ARG A 427 0.23 -19.29 -6.21
C ARG A 427 -0.33 -19.34 -7.62
N LYS A 428 -0.47 -20.55 -8.17
CA LYS A 428 -1.23 -20.76 -9.40
C LYS A 428 -2.58 -20.09 -9.15
N PRO A 429 -3.05 -19.19 -10.03
CA PRO A 429 -4.43 -18.75 -9.96
C PRO A 429 -5.29 -20.01 -10.03
N ASN A 430 -6.27 -20.13 -9.13
CA ASN A 430 -7.24 -21.22 -9.13
C ASN A 430 -7.70 -21.44 -10.58
N SER A 431 -7.23 -22.52 -11.21
CA SER A 431 -7.76 -22.97 -12.48
C SER A 431 -9.24 -23.22 -12.23
N GLN A 432 -10.09 -22.44 -12.89
CA GLN A 432 -11.51 -22.66 -12.96
C GLN A 432 -11.74 -24.16 -13.15
N ARG A 433 -12.45 -24.78 -12.18
CA ARG A 433 -13.02 -26.11 -12.39
C ARG A 433 -13.84 -26.02 -13.67
N GLY A 434 -13.36 -26.67 -14.72
CA GLY A 434 -14.05 -26.74 -15.99
C GLY A 434 -15.47 -27.25 -15.75
N ARG A 435 -16.46 -26.46 -16.17
CA ARG A 435 -17.80 -26.98 -16.41
C ARG A 435 -17.66 -28.17 -17.37
N PRO A 436 -18.22 -29.35 -17.07
CA PRO A 436 -18.22 -30.44 -18.04
C PRO A 436 -19.01 -29.98 -19.27
N LYS A 437 -18.34 -29.97 -20.43
CA LYS A 437 -18.97 -29.80 -21.73
C LYS A 437 -20.01 -30.93 -21.87
N LYS A 438 -21.30 -30.61 -21.81
CA LYS A 438 -22.35 -31.51 -22.31
C LYS A 438 -22.14 -31.63 -23.81
N SER A 439 -21.71 -32.81 -24.24
CA SER A 439 -21.78 -33.23 -25.63
C SER A 439 -23.24 -33.27 -26.05
N LEU A 440 -23.66 -32.33 -26.90
CA LEU A 440 -24.89 -32.45 -27.65
C LEU A 440 -24.63 -33.48 -28.76
N SER A 441 -25.24 -34.65 -28.61
CA SER A 441 -25.28 -35.69 -29.63
C SER A 441 -26.10 -35.21 -30.82
N GLU A 442 -25.56 -35.45 -32.02
CA GLU A 442 -26.24 -35.33 -33.31
C GLU A 442 -27.44 -36.28 -33.35
N GLN A 443 -28.62 -35.78 -32.98
CA GLN A 443 -29.93 -36.33 -33.35
C GLN A 443 -30.98 -35.34 -32.86
N ASP A 444 -31.24 -34.32 -33.69
CA ASP A 444 -32.55 -33.67 -33.85
C ASP A 444 -32.44 -32.61 -34.96
N GLN A 445 -32.18 -33.08 -36.17
CA GLN A 445 -32.64 -32.39 -37.36
C GLN A 445 -34.12 -32.71 -37.53
N THR A 446 -35.02 -31.74 -37.32
CA THR A 446 -36.22 -31.53 -38.15
C THR A 446 -37.07 -30.34 -37.67
N LEU A 447 -37.73 -29.70 -38.65
CA LEU A 447 -38.69 -28.59 -38.62
C LEU A 447 -38.09 -27.18 -38.43
N LYS A 448 -37.82 -26.40 -39.50
CA LYS A 448 -38.68 -25.75 -40.53
C LYS A 448 -39.34 -24.42 -40.10
N MET A 449 -39.06 -23.42 -40.95
CA MET A 449 -39.73 -22.12 -41.18
C MET A 449 -39.48 -21.04 -40.11
N GLY A 450 -39.07 -19.82 -40.41
CA GLY A 450 -39.05 -19.05 -41.66
C GLY A 450 -39.60 -17.65 -41.36
N ILE A 451 -39.16 -16.67 -42.17
CA ILE A 451 -39.62 -15.27 -42.28
C ILE A 451 -38.70 -14.24 -41.61
N GLU A 452 -37.85 -13.67 -42.46
CA GLU A 452 -37.39 -12.27 -42.47
C GLU A 452 -38.34 -11.46 -43.39
N PRO A 453 -38.33 -10.11 -43.42
CA PRO A 453 -37.21 -9.20 -43.13
C PRO A 453 -37.28 -8.42 -41.82
#